data_AF-A0AAN8A9E0-F1
#
_entry.id   AF-A0AAN8A9E0-F1
#
_cell.length_a   1.000
_cell.length_b   1.000
_cell.length_c   1.000
_cell.angle_alpha   90.00
_cell.angle_beta   90.00
_cell.angle_gamma   90.00
#
_symmetry.space_group_name_H-M   'P 1'
#
loop_
_entity.id
_entity.type
_entity.pdbx_description
1 polymer ?
#
loop_
_entity_poly.entity_id
_entity_poly.type
_entity_poly.pdbx_seq_one_letter_code
_entity_poly.pdbx_strand_id
1 'polypeptide(L)'
;MSIPIKDDYGNIIDHATPEPKDPIRPISPKLLTEYIDSVEDKKELFKWIKKWTDVTPRKKDVWKLWKPKHLQKLLIKSLTELGEYSNVLGFIYSQKNKFVQAKNGQVFNVENFFNTVLLCTILRNNLIKSPNSTIALKKLKTAWSITQLKENKTGLSNILVQSLEQIQNFNVSNELNGFENKNLVLPNLSNLDLKHVASNRNKIIQDNELIYFISRALLERANLKQIVLPPDILTSLQEFIMNFRQLLPDKEDKYDKMMKSMNELYKSK
;
A
#
# COMPACT_ATOMS: atom_id res chain seq x y z
N MET A 1 0.72 -27.44 -53.55
CA MET A 1 1.44 -28.72 -53.59
C MET A 1 2.72 -28.53 -52.77
N SER A 2 2.79 -29.13 -51.59
CA SER A 2 3.95 -29.02 -50.70
C SER A 2 4.97 -30.09 -51.06
N ILE A 3 6.23 -29.70 -51.29
CA ILE A 3 7.34 -30.60 -51.60
C ILE A 3 7.83 -31.20 -50.27
N PRO A 4 7.86 -32.53 -50.08
CA PRO A 4 8.35 -33.14 -48.84
C PRO A 4 9.88 -32.96 -48.74
N ILE A 5 10.34 -32.46 -47.59
CA ILE A 5 11.74 -32.33 -47.25
C ILE A 5 12.21 -33.66 -46.66
N LYS A 6 13.26 -34.25 -47.24
CA LYS A 6 13.88 -35.49 -46.77
C LYS A 6 15.16 -35.18 -45.99
N ASP A 7 15.47 -35.99 -44.99
CA ASP A 7 16.78 -35.95 -44.33
C ASP A 7 17.89 -36.54 -45.22
N ASP A 8 19.15 -36.45 -44.76
CA ASP A 8 20.34 -36.99 -45.44
C ASP A 8 20.30 -38.51 -45.66
N TYR A 9 19.31 -39.20 -45.09
CA TYR A 9 19.08 -40.64 -45.22
C TYR A 9 17.81 -40.97 -46.03
N GLY A 10 17.14 -39.96 -46.60
CA GLY A 10 15.97 -40.14 -47.45
C GLY A 10 14.64 -40.34 -46.71
N ASN A 11 14.61 -40.18 -45.38
CA ASN A 11 13.37 -40.25 -44.60
C ASN A 11 12.57 -38.96 -44.72
N ILE A 12 11.25 -39.08 -44.82
CA ILE A 12 10.35 -37.92 -44.82
C ILE A 12 10.32 -37.35 -43.41
N ILE A 13 10.77 -36.10 -43.26
CA ILE A 13 10.68 -35.39 -41.98
C ILE A 13 9.25 -34.90 -41.85
N ASP A 14 8.44 -35.64 -41.08
CA ASP A 14 7.12 -35.16 -40.69
C ASP A 14 7.34 -34.05 -39.64
N HIS A 15 7.36 -32.79 -40.08
CA HIS A 15 7.35 -31.65 -39.17
C HIS A 15 6.00 -31.65 -38.46
N ALA A 16 5.91 -32.38 -37.35
CA ALA A 16 4.80 -32.26 -36.43
C ALA A 16 4.63 -30.77 -36.12
N THR A 17 3.55 -30.17 -36.64
CA THR A 17 3.18 -28.80 -36.34
C THR A 17 3.12 -28.69 -34.82
N PRO A 18 3.95 -27.85 -34.17
CA PRO A 18 3.95 -27.77 -32.72
C PRO A 18 2.55 -27.35 -32.29
N GLU A 19 1.89 -28.23 -31.54
CA GLU A 19 0.54 -27.95 -31.04
C GLU A 19 0.59 -26.63 -30.25
N PRO A 20 -0.37 -25.71 -30.51
CA PRO A 20 -0.42 -24.47 -29.75
C PRO A 20 -0.54 -24.83 -28.28
N LYS A 21 0.49 -24.46 -27.49
CA LYS A 21 0.44 -24.61 -26.04
C LYS A 21 -0.78 -23.87 -25.52
N ASP A 22 -1.52 -24.53 -24.62
CA ASP A 22 -2.66 -23.91 -23.96
C ASP A 22 -2.30 -22.51 -23.44
N PRO A 23 -3.19 -21.53 -23.62
CA PRO A 23 -2.95 -20.19 -23.12
C PRO A 23 -2.72 -20.25 -21.61
N ILE A 24 -1.52 -19.84 -21.18
CA ILE A 24 -1.17 -19.75 -19.76
C ILE A 24 -2.14 -18.78 -19.12
N ARG A 25 -2.96 -19.27 -18.18
CA ARG A 25 -3.93 -18.43 -17.45
C ARG A 25 -3.17 -17.28 -16.78
N PRO A 26 -3.59 -16.03 -16.96
CA PRO A 26 -2.92 -14.90 -16.34
C PRO A 26 -2.99 -15.01 -14.82
N ILE A 27 -1.86 -14.79 -14.14
CA ILE A 27 -1.80 -14.76 -12.68
C ILE A 27 -2.70 -13.62 -12.20
N SER A 28 -3.69 -13.93 -11.35
CA SER A 28 -4.57 -12.91 -10.79
C SER A 28 -3.79 -12.02 -9.81
N PRO A 29 -3.92 -10.68 -9.89
CA PRO A 29 -3.38 -9.78 -8.87
C PRO A 29 -3.86 -10.11 -7.45
N LYS A 30 -5.03 -10.75 -7.33
CA LYS A 30 -5.58 -11.21 -6.04
C LYS A 30 -4.66 -12.21 -5.35
N LEU A 31 -3.94 -13.05 -6.11
CA LEU A 31 -3.01 -14.04 -5.57
C LEU A 31 -1.85 -13.37 -4.81
N LEU A 32 -1.36 -12.22 -5.30
CA LEU A 32 -0.32 -11.48 -4.60
C LEU A 32 -0.83 -10.94 -3.26
N THR A 33 -2.07 -10.46 -3.24
CA THR A 33 -2.72 -10.00 -2.00
C THR A 33 -2.91 -11.13 -1.01
N GLU A 34 -3.45 -12.27 -1.45
CA GLU A 34 -3.66 -13.46 -0.61
C GLU A 34 -2.34 -13.98 -0.05
N TYR A 35 -1.28 -14.02 -0.85
CA TYR A 35 0.04 -14.41 -0.37
C TYR A 35 0.60 -13.43 0.66
N ILE A 36 0.53 -12.12 0.41
CA ILE A 36 0.99 -11.13 1.39
C ILE A 36 0.25 -11.32 2.71
N ASP A 37 -1.07 -11.53 2.68
CA ASP A 37 -1.88 -11.73 3.87
C ASP A 37 -1.51 -13.03 4.62
N SER A 38 -1.14 -14.11 3.91
CA SER A 38 -0.83 -15.42 4.52
C SER A 38 0.58 -15.56 5.11
N VAL A 39 1.52 -14.65 4.82
CA VAL A 39 2.91 -14.81 5.29
C VAL A 39 3.01 -14.54 6.80
N GLU A 40 3.52 -15.50 7.57
CA GLU A 40 3.75 -15.35 9.00
C GLU A 40 5.24 -15.09 9.33
N ASP A 41 6.16 -15.58 8.49
CA ASP A 41 7.60 -15.38 8.68
C ASP A 41 8.15 -14.18 7.89
N LYS A 42 8.91 -13.36 8.60
CA LYS A 42 9.57 -12.19 8.02
C LYS A 42 10.61 -12.53 6.94
N LYS A 43 11.36 -13.63 7.08
CA LYS A 43 12.38 -14.00 6.07
C LYS A 43 11.68 -14.48 4.80
N GLU A 44 10.58 -15.20 4.94
CA GLU A 44 9.73 -15.60 3.81
C GLU A 44 9.23 -14.38 3.03
N LEU A 45 8.67 -13.37 3.72
CA LEU A 45 8.19 -12.16 3.05
C LEU A 45 9.27 -11.50 2.21
N PHE A 46 10.46 -11.27 2.78
CA PHE A 46 11.57 -10.67 2.05
C PHE A 46 12.05 -11.49 0.87
N LYS A 47 12.22 -12.81 1.06
CA LYS A 47 12.63 -13.71 -0.03
C LYS A 47 11.61 -13.65 -1.17
N TRP A 48 10.33 -13.60 -0.84
CA TRP A 48 9.27 -13.50 -1.83
C TRP A 48 9.29 -12.16 -2.57
N ILE A 49 9.31 -11.02 -1.87
CA ILE A 49 9.37 -9.70 -2.54
C ILE A 49 10.62 -9.62 -3.42
N LYS A 50 11.77 -10.11 -2.94
CA LYS A 50 13.02 -10.14 -3.72
C LYS A 50 12.85 -10.96 -5.00
N LYS A 51 12.31 -12.18 -4.93
CA LYS A 51 12.04 -13.01 -6.13
C LYS A 51 11.17 -12.30 -7.16
N TRP A 52 10.09 -11.64 -6.73
CA TRP A 52 9.19 -10.92 -7.63
C TRP A 52 9.79 -9.66 -8.26
N THR A 53 10.79 -9.05 -7.61
CA THR A 53 11.44 -7.81 -8.06
C THR A 53 12.82 -8.04 -8.68
N ASP A 54 13.34 -9.26 -8.64
CA ASP A 54 14.55 -9.70 -9.34
C ASP A 54 14.31 -9.87 -10.85
N VAL A 55 13.05 -10.01 -11.25
CA VAL A 55 12.63 -10.07 -12.64
C VAL A 55 13.03 -8.79 -13.38
N THR A 56 13.65 -8.91 -14.56
CA THR A 56 14.04 -7.75 -15.37
C THR A 56 12.85 -6.82 -15.67
N PRO A 57 13.01 -5.47 -15.61
CA PRO A 57 11.97 -4.50 -15.99
C PRO A 57 11.39 -4.66 -17.39
N ARG A 58 12.12 -5.36 -18.29
CA ARG A 58 11.65 -5.67 -19.64
C ARG A 58 10.39 -6.55 -19.65
N LYS A 59 10.20 -7.41 -18.64
CA LYS A 59 9.01 -8.27 -18.48
C LYS A 59 7.83 -7.49 -17.89
N LYS A 60 7.37 -6.48 -18.61
CA LYS A 60 6.37 -5.49 -18.13
C LYS A 60 5.11 -6.12 -17.54
N ASP A 61 4.66 -7.26 -18.08
CA ASP A 61 3.43 -7.89 -17.61
C ASP A 61 3.54 -8.44 -16.18
N VAL A 62 4.71 -8.95 -15.79
CA VAL A 62 5.00 -9.32 -14.39
C VAL A 62 4.92 -8.08 -13.49
N TRP A 63 5.50 -6.97 -13.94
CA TRP A 63 5.50 -5.73 -13.19
C TRP A 63 4.09 -5.13 -13.06
N LYS A 64 3.23 -5.25 -14.09
CA LYS A 64 1.83 -4.77 -14.06
C LYS A 64 0.94 -5.48 -13.03
N LEU A 65 1.35 -6.68 -12.57
CA LEU A 65 0.66 -7.40 -11.50
C LEU A 65 0.75 -6.64 -10.17
N TRP A 66 1.83 -5.87 -9.96
CA TRP A 66 1.93 -5.00 -8.81
C TRP A 66 0.94 -3.85 -8.91
N LYS A 67 0.01 -3.82 -7.96
CA LYS A 67 -0.93 -2.73 -7.75
C LYS A 67 -0.50 -1.91 -6.52
N PRO A 68 -0.90 -0.63 -6.43
CA PRO A 68 -0.59 0.21 -5.27
C PRO A 68 -0.92 -0.45 -3.92
N LYS A 69 -2.06 -1.16 -3.88
CA LYS A 69 -2.54 -1.91 -2.72
C LYS A 69 -1.56 -2.97 -2.21
N HIS A 70 -0.75 -3.57 -3.09
CA HIS A 70 0.25 -4.56 -2.67
C HIS A 70 1.35 -3.90 -1.84
N LEU A 71 1.84 -2.73 -2.24
CA LEU A 71 2.84 -1.99 -1.47
C LEU A 71 2.26 -1.52 -0.12
N GLN A 72 1.01 -1.06 -0.11
CA GLN A 72 0.30 -0.73 1.13
C GLN A 72 0.26 -1.94 2.07
N LYS A 73 -0.23 -3.09 1.60
CA LYS A 73 -0.36 -4.30 2.44
C LYS A 73 0.98 -4.78 2.96
N LEU A 74 2.01 -4.79 2.11
CA LEU A 74 3.37 -5.11 2.52
C LEU A 74 3.86 -4.22 3.65
N LEU A 75 3.70 -2.90 3.52
CA LEU A 75 4.16 -1.94 4.51
C LEU A 75 3.38 -2.08 5.84
N ILE A 76 2.06 -2.17 5.79
CA ILE A 76 1.22 -2.35 6.98
C ILE A 76 1.60 -3.64 7.70
N LYS A 77 1.56 -4.79 7.00
CA LYS A 77 1.89 -6.09 7.59
C LYS A 77 3.31 -6.16 8.14
N SER A 78 4.27 -5.58 7.41
CA SER A 78 5.66 -5.51 7.87
C SER A 78 5.84 -4.69 9.14
N LEU A 79 4.96 -3.72 9.40
CA LEU A 79 4.96 -2.96 10.64
C LEU A 79 4.23 -3.69 11.76
N THR A 80 3.03 -4.20 11.49
CA THR A 80 2.08 -4.58 12.54
C THR A 80 2.23 -6.03 12.98
N GLU A 81 2.69 -6.92 12.08
CA GLU A 81 2.76 -8.36 12.34
C GLU A 81 4.20 -8.88 12.34
N LEU A 82 5.07 -8.34 11.48
CA LEU A 82 6.42 -8.90 11.26
C LEU A 82 7.56 -8.06 11.88
N GLY A 83 7.33 -6.76 12.09
CA GLY A 83 8.25 -5.88 12.80
C GLY A 83 9.53 -5.55 12.00
N GLU A 84 9.43 -5.58 10.67
CA GLU A 84 10.52 -5.37 9.70
C GLU A 84 10.28 -4.17 8.76
N TYR A 85 9.35 -3.29 9.13
CA TYR A 85 8.94 -2.13 8.34
C TYR A 85 10.09 -1.35 7.69
N SER A 86 11.13 -0.98 8.46
CA SER A 86 12.27 -0.20 7.94
C SER A 86 13.01 -0.92 6.81
N ASN A 87 13.19 -2.24 6.95
CA ASN A 87 13.88 -3.05 5.96
C ASN A 87 13.02 -3.21 4.70
N VAL A 88 11.70 -3.41 4.86
CA VAL A 88 10.77 -3.59 3.74
C VAL A 88 10.65 -2.28 2.96
N LEU A 89 10.50 -1.16 3.66
CA LEU A 89 10.45 0.16 3.06
C LEU A 89 11.74 0.51 2.31
N GLY A 90 12.91 0.27 2.94
CA GLY A 90 14.20 0.49 2.31
C GLY A 90 14.39 -0.35 1.03
N PHE A 91 13.97 -1.62 1.08
CA PHE A 91 13.94 -2.48 -0.09
C PHE A 91 13.02 -1.93 -1.18
N ILE A 92 11.78 -1.57 -0.86
CA ILE A 92 10.82 -0.99 -1.82
C ILE A 92 11.38 0.29 -2.47
N TYR A 93 12.01 1.17 -1.69
CA TYR A 93 12.68 2.37 -2.22
C TYR A 93 13.76 2.03 -3.24
N SER A 94 14.60 1.02 -2.97
CA SER A 94 15.64 0.57 -3.90
C SER A 94 15.07 0.04 -5.23
N GLN A 95 13.83 -0.45 -5.25
CA GLN A 95 13.20 -0.99 -6.45
C GLN A 95 12.47 0.06 -7.30
N LYS A 96 12.35 1.33 -6.84
CA LYS A 96 11.64 2.42 -7.55
C LYS A 96 11.98 2.48 -9.04
N ASN A 97 13.28 2.53 -9.36
CA ASN A 97 13.73 2.70 -10.74
C ASN A 97 13.28 1.54 -11.64
N LYS A 98 13.23 0.31 -11.12
CA LYS A 98 12.74 -0.85 -11.87
C LYS A 98 11.26 -0.74 -12.21
N PHE A 99 10.42 -0.31 -11.25
CA PHE A 99 9.00 -0.05 -11.50
C PHE A 99 8.78 1.04 -12.54
N VAL A 100 9.55 2.14 -12.48
CA VAL A 100 9.48 3.23 -13.46
C VAL A 100 9.88 2.73 -14.84
N GLN A 101 11.01 2.02 -14.96
CA GLN A 101 11.47 1.43 -16.22
C GLN A 101 10.46 0.42 -16.81
N ALA A 102 9.76 -0.33 -15.96
CA ALA A 102 8.70 -1.24 -16.36
C ALA A 102 7.36 -0.55 -16.73
N LYS A 103 7.32 0.79 -16.74
CA LYS A 103 6.11 1.61 -16.94
C LYS A 103 5.00 1.34 -15.89
N ASN A 104 5.40 1.02 -14.66
CA ASN A 104 4.49 0.83 -13.53
C ASN A 104 4.84 1.72 -12.33
N GLY A 105 5.37 2.92 -12.56
CA GLY A 105 5.71 3.88 -11.50
C GLY A 105 4.51 4.32 -10.65
N GLN A 106 3.30 4.24 -11.20
CA GLN A 106 2.03 4.59 -10.54
C GLN A 106 1.71 3.79 -9.26
N VAL A 107 2.41 2.68 -9.00
CA VAL A 107 2.31 1.97 -7.71
C VAL A 107 2.78 2.85 -6.55
N PHE A 108 3.69 3.78 -6.82
CA PHE A 108 4.14 4.82 -5.89
C PHE A 108 3.25 6.05 -5.99
N ASN A 109 1.97 5.93 -5.62
CA ASN A 109 1.05 7.07 -5.60
C ASN A 109 0.81 7.62 -4.18
N VAL A 110 0.28 8.83 -4.10
CA VAL A 110 -0.02 9.50 -2.83
C VAL A 110 -1.02 8.69 -2.00
N GLU A 111 -2.16 8.36 -2.58
CA GLU A 111 -3.29 7.76 -1.86
C GLU A 111 -2.96 6.45 -1.15
N ASN A 112 -2.12 5.61 -1.76
CA ASN A 112 -1.77 4.30 -1.22
C ASN A 112 -0.37 4.34 -0.62
N PHE A 113 0.66 4.66 -1.41
CA PHE A 113 2.04 4.48 -0.98
C PHE A 113 2.47 5.54 0.02
N PHE A 114 2.39 6.82 -0.36
CA PHE A 114 2.84 7.91 0.51
C PHE A 114 2.05 7.95 1.82
N ASN A 115 0.72 7.90 1.74
CA ASN A 115 -0.15 7.89 2.91
C ASN A 115 0.12 6.68 3.82
N THR A 116 0.39 5.49 3.27
CA THR A 116 0.78 4.32 4.09
C THR A 116 2.12 4.55 4.78
N VAL A 117 3.11 5.14 4.08
CA VAL A 117 4.41 5.44 4.70
C VAL A 117 4.25 6.42 5.87
N LEU A 118 3.42 7.46 5.71
CA LEU A 118 3.14 8.43 6.78
C LEU A 118 2.38 7.78 7.95
N LEU A 119 1.32 7.02 7.67
CA LEU A 119 0.58 6.26 8.67
C LEU A 119 1.53 5.36 9.49
N CYS A 120 2.31 4.53 8.80
CA CYS A 120 3.27 3.63 9.45
C CYS A 120 4.32 4.41 10.27
N THR A 121 4.76 5.58 9.80
CA THR A 121 5.69 6.43 10.53
C THR A 121 5.07 6.97 11.82
N ILE A 122 3.83 7.47 11.76
CA ILE A 122 3.08 7.97 12.92
C ILE A 122 2.89 6.85 13.95
N LEU A 123 2.42 5.67 13.52
CA LEU A 123 2.21 4.53 14.40
C LEU A 123 3.52 4.04 15.02
N ARG A 124 4.60 3.93 14.24
CA ARG A 124 5.91 3.48 14.71
C ARG A 124 6.55 4.45 15.72
N ASN A 125 6.45 5.75 15.47
CA ASN A 125 7.05 6.76 16.35
C ASN A 125 6.43 6.75 17.76
N ASN A 126 5.15 6.40 17.86
CA ASN A 126 4.48 6.22 19.16
C ASN A 126 5.10 5.10 20.01
N LEU A 127 5.58 4.02 19.37
CA LEU A 127 6.15 2.87 20.07
C LEU A 127 7.62 3.11 20.45
N ILE A 128 8.41 3.68 19.54
CA ILE A 128 9.86 3.79 19.72
C ILE A 128 10.23 5.02 20.56
N LYS A 129 9.32 5.99 20.75
CA LYS A 129 9.50 7.19 21.60
C LYS A 129 10.83 7.93 21.40
N SER A 130 11.38 7.90 20.18
CA SER A 130 12.63 8.58 19.84
C SER A 130 12.37 9.64 18.76
N PRO A 131 11.86 10.82 19.16
CA PRO A 131 11.65 11.90 18.22
C PRO A 131 13.01 12.47 17.79
N ASN A 132 13.27 12.44 16.48
CA ASN A 132 14.35 13.20 15.87
C ASN A 132 13.78 13.91 14.65
N SER A 133 13.46 15.19 14.85
CA SER A 133 12.82 16.08 13.86
C SER A 133 13.57 16.10 12.53
N THR A 134 14.91 16.15 12.57
CA THR A 134 15.76 16.17 11.37
C THR A 134 15.65 14.87 10.57
N ILE A 135 15.70 13.73 11.27
CA ILE A 135 15.55 12.41 10.63
C ILE A 135 14.12 12.24 10.11
N ALA A 136 13.10 12.70 10.84
CA ALA A 136 11.71 12.64 10.42
C ALA A 136 11.47 13.44 9.13
N LEU A 137 11.96 14.68 9.07
CA LEU A 137 11.87 15.53 7.87
C LEU A 137 12.62 14.90 6.68
N LYS A 138 13.83 14.36 6.90
CA LYS A 138 14.57 13.66 5.84
C LYS A 138 13.81 12.45 5.30
N LYS A 139 13.17 11.66 6.19
CA LYS A 139 12.35 10.51 5.80
C LYS A 139 11.11 10.94 5.02
N LEU A 140 10.46 12.03 5.43
CA LEU A 140 9.32 12.61 4.75
C LEU A 140 9.68 13.06 3.32
N LYS A 141 10.76 13.84 3.17
CA LYS A 141 11.30 14.26 1.87
C LYS A 141 11.65 13.05 0.98
N THR A 142 12.28 12.04 1.57
CA THR A 142 12.60 10.79 0.86
C THR A 142 11.32 10.13 0.35
N ALA A 143 10.33 9.89 1.23
CA ALA A 143 9.05 9.30 0.84
C ALA A 143 8.38 10.08 -0.30
N TRP A 144 8.34 11.40 -0.21
CA TRP A 144 7.75 12.27 -1.22
C TRP A 144 8.48 12.21 -2.57
N SER A 145 9.82 12.17 -2.56
CA SER A 145 10.63 12.03 -3.77
C SER A 145 10.50 10.65 -4.44
N ILE A 146 10.16 9.61 -3.66
CA ILE A 146 9.89 8.28 -4.20
C ILE A 146 8.52 8.25 -4.90
N THR A 147 7.52 8.95 -4.36
CA THR A 147 6.19 9.08 -4.95
C THR A 147 6.26 9.62 -6.39
N GLN A 148 5.62 8.90 -7.32
CA GLN A 148 5.57 9.21 -8.75
C GLN A 148 4.25 9.87 -9.13
N LEU A 149 3.12 9.30 -8.71
CA LEU A 149 1.81 9.87 -8.95
C LEU A 149 1.40 10.72 -7.74
N LYS A 150 1.59 12.04 -7.87
CA LYS A 150 1.42 13.04 -6.81
C LYS A 150 -0.01 13.56 -6.61
N GLU A 151 -0.99 12.95 -7.28
CA GLU A 151 -2.39 13.32 -7.14
C GLU A 151 -2.91 12.95 -5.75
N ASN A 152 -3.08 13.95 -4.89
CA ASN A 152 -3.77 13.84 -3.63
C ASN A 152 -5.27 13.95 -3.90
N LYS A 153 -6.03 12.86 -3.82
CA LYS A 153 -7.47 12.83 -4.11
C LYS A 153 -8.30 13.16 -2.88
N THR A 154 -7.93 12.59 -1.75
CA THR A 154 -8.72 12.67 -0.51
C THR A 154 -8.36 13.85 0.37
N GLY A 155 -7.21 14.50 0.16
CA GLY A 155 -6.70 15.52 1.10
C GLY A 155 -6.01 14.93 2.33
N LEU A 156 -6.10 13.60 2.56
CA LEU A 156 -5.52 12.93 3.73
C LEU A 156 -4.01 13.11 3.84
N SER A 157 -3.31 13.24 2.71
CA SER A 157 -1.86 13.43 2.73
C SER A 157 -1.47 14.75 3.41
N ASN A 158 -2.25 15.82 3.24
CA ASN A 158 -2.00 17.10 3.92
C ASN A 158 -2.18 16.93 5.43
N ILE A 159 -3.25 16.26 5.85
CA ILE A 159 -3.55 16.05 7.27
C ILE A 159 -2.50 15.15 7.93
N LEU A 160 -2.04 14.12 7.23
CA LEU A 160 -0.97 13.23 7.71
C LEU A 160 0.37 13.97 7.84
N VAL A 161 0.72 14.82 6.87
CA VAL A 161 1.94 15.64 6.94
C VAL A 161 1.86 16.60 8.13
N GLN A 162 0.76 17.36 8.26
CA GLN A 162 0.52 18.27 9.39
C GLN A 162 0.57 17.55 10.74
N SER A 163 0.00 16.35 10.81
CA SER A 163 0.04 15.52 12.01
C SER A 163 1.48 15.10 12.35
N LEU A 164 2.27 14.73 11.34
CA LEU A 164 3.66 14.35 11.54
C LEU A 164 4.53 15.54 11.98
N GLU A 165 4.31 16.73 11.41
CA GLU A 165 4.95 17.98 11.82
C GLU A 165 4.71 18.27 13.31
N GLN A 166 3.46 18.18 13.76
CA GLN A 166 3.09 18.39 15.16
C GLN A 166 3.72 17.34 16.08
N ILE A 167 3.65 16.05 15.72
CA ILE A 167 4.18 14.95 16.53
C ILE A 167 5.71 14.99 16.66
N GLN A 168 6.42 15.45 15.63
CA GLN A 168 7.89 15.42 15.57
C GLN A 168 8.52 16.82 15.75
N ASN A 169 7.70 17.85 15.93
CA ASN A 169 8.11 19.24 16.12
C ASN A 169 9.09 19.73 15.03
N PHE A 170 8.66 19.64 13.76
CA PHE A 170 9.37 20.25 12.63
C PHE A 170 8.40 21.02 11.73
N ASN A 171 8.96 21.83 10.83
CA ASN A 171 8.22 22.58 9.83
C ASN A 171 8.55 22.04 8.42
N VAL A 172 7.52 21.70 7.64
CA VAL A 172 7.58 21.17 6.28
C VAL A 172 7.47 22.26 5.21
N SER A 173 7.18 23.51 5.60
CA SER A 173 6.93 24.62 4.68
C SER A 173 8.07 24.70 3.66
N ASN A 174 7.73 24.60 2.38
CA ASN A 174 8.63 24.62 1.23
C ASN A 174 9.59 23.42 1.08
N GLU A 175 9.48 22.37 1.88
CA GLU A 175 10.37 21.20 1.81
C GLU A 175 9.91 20.14 0.79
N LEU A 176 8.61 20.14 0.44
CA LEU A 176 7.99 19.16 -0.45
C LEU A 176 7.56 19.82 -1.76
N ASN A 177 8.48 19.91 -2.73
CA ASN A 177 8.19 20.50 -4.03
C ASN A 177 7.00 19.80 -4.75
N GLY A 178 6.03 20.60 -5.20
CA GLY A 178 4.79 20.17 -5.84
C GLY A 178 3.79 19.50 -4.88
N PHE A 179 3.96 19.65 -3.56
CA PHE A 179 2.97 19.23 -2.58
C PHE A 179 1.94 20.34 -2.38
N GLU A 180 0.81 20.21 -3.05
CA GLU A 180 -0.25 21.20 -3.01
C GLU A 180 -1.17 20.98 -1.80
N ASN A 181 -1.68 22.08 -1.25
CA ASN A 181 -2.68 22.01 -0.20
C ASN A 181 -4.01 21.58 -0.79
N LYS A 182 -4.67 20.60 -0.16
CA LYS A 182 -5.97 20.11 -0.59
C LYS A 182 -6.88 19.89 0.61
N ASN A 183 -8.13 20.35 0.47
CA ASN A 183 -9.17 20.11 1.46
C ASN A 183 -9.50 18.62 1.58
N LEU A 184 -9.85 18.20 2.79
CA LEU A 184 -10.27 16.84 3.06
C LEU A 184 -11.59 16.55 2.31
N VAL A 185 -11.59 15.50 1.50
CA VAL A 185 -12.77 14.97 0.81
C VAL A 185 -12.78 13.46 1.00
N LEU A 186 -13.58 13.00 1.96
CA LEU A 186 -13.75 11.57 2.24
C LEU A 186 -14.88 10.96 1.41
N PRO A 187 -14.80 9.67 1.08
CA PRO A 187 -15.89 8.95 0.42
C PRO A 187 -17.17 9.00 1.24
N ASN A 188 -18.28 9.43 0.63
CA ASN A 188 -19.59 9.36 1.26
C ASN A 188 -20.11 7.92 1.21
N LEU A 189 -20.15 7.27 2.36
CA LEU A 189 -20.62 5.89 2.51
C LEU A 189 -22.09 5.81 2.97
N SER A 190 -22.73 6.94 3.29
CA SER A 190 -24.09 7.02 3.84
C SER A 190 -25.18 6.68 2.81
N ASN A 191 -24.92 6.97 1.53
CA ASN A 191 -25.88 6.85 0.43
C ASN A 191 -25.69 5.59 -0.42
N LEU A 192 -25.00 4.58 0.08
CA LEU A 192 -24.78 3.36 -0.67
C LEU A 192 -26.08 2.55 -0.73
N ASP A 193 -26.65 2.40 -1.92
CA ASP A 193 -27.86 1.59 -2.15
C ASP A 193 -27.66 0.15 -1.63
N LEU A 194 -28.45 -0.23 -0.63
CA LEU A 194 -28.37 -1.50 0.09
C LEU A 194 -28.37 -2.73 -0.84
N LYS A 195 -29.01 -2.64 -2.02
CA LYS A 195 -29.01 -3.71 -3.03
C LYS A 195 -27.68 -3.82 -3.80
N HIS A 196 -27.03 -2.69 -4.07
CA HIS A 196 -25.69 -2.65 -4.67
C HIS A 196 -24.57 -2.89 -3.64
N VAL A 197 -24.82 -2.61 -2.36
CA VAL A 197 -23.89 -2.89 -1.27
C VAL A 197 -23.66 -4.38 -1.13
N ALA A 198 -24.70 -5.24 -1.17
CA ALA A 198 -24.51 -6.68 -0.95
C ALA A 198 -23.51 -7.33 -1.92
N SER A 199 -23.56 -6.97 -3.20
CA SER A 199 -22.65 -7.53 -4.24
C SER A 199 -21.27 -6.88 -4.27
N ASN A 200 -21.13 -5.62 -3.84
CA ASN A 200 -19.87 -4.87 -3.88
C ASN A 200 -19.24 -4.57 -2.52
N ARG A 201 -19.85 -4.99 -1.41
CA ARG A 201 -19.44 -4.69 -0.02
C ARG A 201 -17.96 -4.95 0.18
N ASN A 202 -17.49 -6.14 -0.19
CA ASN A 202 -16.09 -6.53 -0.02
C ASN A 202 -15.13 -5.62 -0.78
N LYS A 203 -15.52 -5.19 -1.99
CA LYS A 203 -14.73 -4.26 -2.79
C LYS A 203 -14.71 -2.87 -2.15
N ILE A 204 -15.85 -2.37 -1.68
CA ILE A 204 -15.94 -1.07 -0.99
C ILE A 204 -15.07 -1.06 0.27
N ILE A 205 -15.16 -2.10 1.10
CA ILE A 205 -14.29 -2.27 2.27
C ILE A 205 -12.83 -2.24 1.84
N GLN A 206 -12.49 -3.03 0.83
CA GLN A 206 -11.14 -3.16 0.32
C GLN A 206 -10.56 -1.85 -0.25
N ASP A 207 -11.36 -1.04 -0.91
CA ASP A 207 -10.95 0.22 -1.54
C ASP A 207 -10.78 1.34 -0.50
N ASN A 208 -11.47 1.24 0.65
CA ASN A 208 -11.49 2.28 1.68
C ASN A 208 -10.77 1.88 2.98
N GLU A 209 -10.18 0.69 3.05
CA GLU A 209 -9.50 0.17 4.25
C GLU A 209 -8.34 1.05 4.72
N LEU A 210 -7.55 1.61 3.79
CA LEU A 210 -6.47 2.53 4.16
C LEU A 210 -7.00 3.84 4.75
N ILE A 211 -8.04 4.41 4.13
CA ILE A 211 -8.69 5.64 4.59
C ILE A 211 -9.24 5.41 6.00
N TYR A 212 -9.81 4.24 6.26
CA TYR A 212 -10.26 3.83 7.59
C TYR A 212 -9.13 3.80 8.60
N PHE A 213 -8.02 3.12 8.31
CA PHE A 213 -6.87 3.07 9.23
C PHE A 213 -6.26 4.45 9.49
N ILE A 214 -6.12 5.28 8.46
CA ILE A 214 -5.64 6.65 8.60
C ILE A 214 -6.60 7.45 9.49
N SER A 215 -7.90 7.38 9.23
CA SER A 215 -8.90 8.15 9.97
C SER A 215 -8.93 7.75 11.44
N ARG A 216 -8.89 6.44 11.74
CA ARG A 216 -8.81 5.93 13.11
C ARG A 216 -7.52 6.39 13.80
N ALA A 217 -6.38 6.32 13.14
CA ALA A 217 -5.10 6.77 13.70
C ALA A 217 -5.11 8.27 14.00
N LEU A 218 -5.59 9.11 13.09
CA LEU A 218 -5.70 10.55 13.29
C LEU A 218 -6.62 10.89 14.47
N LEU A 219 -7.80 10.25 14.53
CA LEU A 219 -8.75 10.46 15.62
C LEU A 219 -8.18 10.04 16.98
N GLU A 220 -7.49 8.89 17.04
CA GLU A 220 -6.80 8.45 18.26
C GLU A 220 -5.75 9.47 18.71
N ARG A 221 -4.93 9.99 17.79
CA ARG A 221 -3.89 10.99 18.11
C ARG A 221 -4.47 12.32 18.58
N ALA A 222 -5.59 12.75 17.99
CA ALA A 222 -6.32 13.92 18.43
C ALA A 222 -6.89 13.73 19.85
N ASN A 223 -7.48 12.57 20.13
CA ASN A 223 -7.99 12.22 21.47
C ASN A 223 -6.88 12.16 22.52
N LEU A 224 -5.69 11.69 22.14
CA LEU A 224 -4.49 11.70 22.98
C LEU A 224 -3.82 13.08 23.09
N LYS A 225 -4.39 14.12 22.48
CA LYS A 225 -3.86 15.50 22.45
C LYS A 225 -2.43 15.60 21.87
N GLN A 226 -2.05 14.66 21.01
CA GLN A 226 -0.75 14.67 20.33
C GLN A 226 -0.77 15.52 19.05
N ILE A 227 -1.96 15.70 18.48
CA ILE A 227 -2.21 16.58 17.34
C ILE A 227 -3.48 17.38 17.61
N VAL A 228 -3.56 18.55 17.00
CA VAL A 228 -4.75 19.40 16.94
C VAL A 228 -5.29 19.34 15.53
N LEU A 229 -6.56 18.96 15.41
CA LEU A 229 -7.30 18.94 14.15
C LEU A 229 -8.46 19.94 14.21
N PRO A 230 -8.75 20.66 13.11
CA PRO A 230 -9.94 21.47 12.97
C PRO A 230 -11.24 20.68 13.26
N PRO A 231 -12.28 21.31 13.86
CA PRO A 231 -13.53 20.62 14.19
C PRO A 231 -14.23 19.96 13.01
N ASP A 232 -14.25 20.60 11.84
CA ASP A 232 -14.84 20.09 10.60
C ASP A 232 -14.13 18.82 10.10
N ILE A 233 -12.82 18.77 10.25
CA ILE A 233 -12.00 17.58 9.95
C ILE A 233 -12.34 16.45 10.92
N LEU A 234 -12.43 16.74 12.22
CA LEU A 234 -12.79 15.74 13.23
C LEU A 234 -14.17 15.13 12.95
N THR A 235 -15.17 15.96 12.66
CA THR A 235 -16.52 15.50 12.31
C THR A 235 -16.49 14.62 11.07
N SER A 236 -15.80 15.05 10.00
CA SER A 236 -15.69 14.28 8.76
C SER A 236 -15.06 12.90 8.97
N LEU A 237 -14.00 12.82 9.77
CA LEU A 237 -13.34 11.55 10.12
C LEU A 237 -14.27 10.63 10.93
N GLN A 238 -14.99 11.19 11.92
CA GLN A 238 -15.92 10.44 12.76
C GLN A 238 -17.09 9.86 11.95
N GLU A 239 -17.70 10.66 11.09
CA GLU A 239 -18.79 10.22 10.20
C GLU A 239 -18.33 9.09 9.27
N PHE A 240 -17.16 9.27 8.63
CA PHE A 240 -16.60 8.24 7.77
C PHE A 240 -16.34 6.93 8.53
N ILE A 241 -15.71 7.00 9.71
CA ILE A 241 -15.44 5.82 10.56
C ILE A 241 -16.74 5.11 10.94
N MET A 242 -17.76 5.87 11.35
CA MET A 242 -19.05 5.31 11.74
C MET A 242 -19.69 4.56 10.57
N ASN A 243 -19.76 5.19 9.40
CA ASN A 243 -20.36 4.58 8.21
C ASN A 243 -19.54 3.38 7.71
N PHE A 244 -18.21 3.45 7.73
CA PHE A 244 -17.36 2.32 7.33
C PHE A 244 -17.52 1.12 8.27
N ARG A 245 -17.64 1.34 9.58
CA ARG A 245 -17.85 0.27 10.56
C ARG A 245 -19.17 -0.48 10.33
N GLN A 246 -20.23 0.20 9.89
CA GLN A 246 -21.50 -0.44 9.53
C GLN A 246 -21.33 -1.42 8.35
N LEU A 247 -20.31 -1.22 7.51
CA LEU A 247 -19.97 -2.14 6.43
C LEU A 247 -19.13 -3.33 6.89
N LEU A 248 -18.56 -3.37 8.09
CA LEU A 248 -17.72 -4.50 8.51
C LEU A 248 -18.59 -5.71 8.94
N PRO A 249 -18.21 -6.95 8.55
CA PRO A 249 -18.95 -8.15 8.95
C PRO A 249 -18.72 -8.49 10.43
N ASP A 250 -17.53 -8.19 10.94
CA ASP A 250 -17.13 -8.46 12.32
C ASP A 250 -17.42 -7.27 13.22
N LYS A 251 -17.79 -7.56 14.48
CA LYS A 251 -17.95 -6.54 15.52
C LYS A 251 -16.61 -6.02 16.05
N GLU A 252 -15.52 -6.75 15.82
CA GLU A 252 -14.19 -6.35 16.24
C GLU A 252 -13.61 -5.29 15.29
N ASP A 253 -13.11 -4.18 15.84
CA ASP A 253 -12.50 -3.13 15.03
C ASP A 253 -11.15 -3.61 14.46
N LYS A 254 -11.06 -3.65 13.12
CA LYS A 254 -9.82 -3.99 12.41
C LYS A 254 -8.62 -3.16 12.84
N TYR A 255 -8.80 -1.88 13.12
CA TYR A 255 -7.74 -0.98 13.59
C TYR A 255 -7.27 -1.39 15.00
N ASP A 256 -8.20 -1.69 15.90
CA ASP A 256 -7.87 -2.07 17.27
C ASP A 256 -7.13 -3.42 17.30
N LYS A 257 -7.55 -4.39 16.46
CA LYS A 257 -6.84 -5.66 16.26
C LYS A 257 -5.43 -5.45 15.72
N MET A 258 -5.27 -4.58 14.72
CA MET A 258 -3.97 -4.21 14.15
C MET A 258 -3.06 -3.60 15.24
N MET A 259 -3.58 -2.66 16.03
CA MET A 259 -2.83 -2.02 17.11
C MET A 259 -2.46 -3.00 18.23
N LYS A 260 -3.34 -3.95 18.57
CA LYS A 260 -3.05 -5.01 19.54
C LYS A 260 -1.86 -5.86 19.07
N SER A 261 -1.92 -6.38 17.85
CA SER A 261 -0.84 -7.18 17.25
C SER A 261 0.48 -6.41 17.21
N MET A 262 0.43 -5.14 16.79
CA MET A 262 1.60 -4.28 16.76
C MET A 262 2.18 -4.04 18.17
N ASN A 263 1.34 -3.78 19.18
CA ASN A 263 1.81 -3.58 20.55
C ASN A 263 2.45 -4.85 21.14
N GLU A 264 1.91 -6.03 20.88
CA GLU A 264 2.49 -7.31 21.32
C GLU A 264 3.88 -7.53 20.69
N LEU A 265 4.00 -7.26 19.40
CA LEU A 265 5.23 -7.41 18.63
C LEU A 265 6.37 -6.50 19.11
N TYR A 266 6.05 -5.26 19.50
CA TYR A 266 7.06 -4.29 19.96
C TYR A 266 7.29 -4.30 21.47
N LYS A 267 6.47 -5.01 22.26
CA LYS A 267 6.77 -5.31 23.67
C LYS A 267 7.84 -6.37 23.84
N SER A 268 8.01 -7.26 22.86
CA SER A 268 8.96 -8.39 22.88
C SER A 268 10.35 -8.04 22.34
N LYS A 269 10.59 -6.77 21.99
CA LYS A 269 11.87 -6.24 21.49
C LYS A 269 12.44 -5.21 22.45
#